data_AF-A0A0V7ZB31-F1
#
_entry.id   AF-A0A0V7ZB31-F1
#
_cell.length_a   1.000
_cell.length_b   1.000
_cell.length_c   1.000
_cell.angle_alpha   90.00
_cell.angle_beta   90.00
_cell.angle_gamma   90.00
#
_symmetry.space_group_name_H-M   'P 1'
#
loop_
_entity.id
_entity.type
_entity.pdbx_description
1 polymer ?
#
loop_
_entity_poly.entity_id
_entity_poly.type
_entity_poly.pdbx_seq_one_letter_code
_entity_poly.pdbx_strand_id
1 'polypeptide(L)'
;MAIIGLAALALTRRDVVPAPTRIAVGPEWTAVALRSFRTVSLLRLTADGAFSLRLDGERVQRVSPSSGATVRPKTLKSLELRAGRGPITVTLTPRGE
;
A
#
# COMPACT_ATOMS: atom_id res chain seq x y z
N MET A 1 16.55 -18.69 -26.85
CA MET A 1 16.12 -18.73 -25.44
C MET A 1 17.25 -18.15 -24.60
N ALA A 2 17.24 -16.85 -24.33
CA ALA A 2 18.24 -16.18 -23.52
C ALA A 2 17.59 -15.80 -22.19
N ILE A 3 17.93 -16.56 -21.15
CA ILE A 3 17.68 -16.20 -19.76
C ILE A 3 19.00 -15.62 -19.26
N ILE A 4 18.88 -14.56 -18.45
CA ILE A 4 19.76 -14.12 -17.35
C ILE A 4 20.05 -12.62 -17.51
N GLY A 5 19.53 -11.86 -16.53
CA GLY A 5 19.84 -10.45 -16.38
C GLY A 5 18.86 -9.66 -15.52
N LEU A 6 18.10 -10.29 -14.62
CA LEU A 6 17.44 -9.53 -13.55
C LEU A 6 18.44 -9.34 -12.40
N ALA A 7 18.87 -8.09 -12.26
CA ALA A 7 19.81 -7.61 -11.26
C ALA A 7 19.46 -8.09 -9.85
N ALA A 8 20.35 -8.87 -9.25
CA ALA A 8 20.35 -9.17 -7.83
C ALA A 8 21.09 -8.04 -7.10
N LEU A 9 20.35 -7.03 -6.63
CA LEU A 9 20.90 -6.04 -5.70
C LEU A 9 20.00 -5.98 -4.44
N ALA A 10 20.26 -6.87 -3.49
CA ALA A 10 19.68 -6.78 -2.15
C ALA A 10 20.44 -7.65 -1.15
N LEU A 11 21.72 -7.36 -0.90
CA LEU A 11 22.45 -7.85 0.27
C LEU A 11 22.90 -6.69 1.16
N THR A 12 21.93 -6.01 1.77
CA THR A 12 22.16 -5.26 3.01
C THR A 12 20.98 -5.47 3.95
N ARG A 13 21.07 -6.51 4.79
CA ARG A 13 20.18 -6.65 5.95
C ARG A 13 20.65 -5.64 7.00
N ARG A 14 19.86 -4.61 7.26
CA ARG A 14 19.76 -3.82 8.51
C ARG A 14 18.64 -2.78 8.30
N ASP A 15 17.57 -2.85 9.08
CA ASP A 15 16.52 -1.82 9.16
C ASP A 15 15.90 -1.36 7.81
N VAL A 16 15.62 -2.31 6.92
CA VAL A 16 15.08 -1.99 5.60
C VAL A 16 13.61 -1.56 5.73
N VAL A 17 13.38 -0.24 5.71
CA VAL A 17 12.06 0.32 5.42
C VAL A 17 11.61 -0.29 4.07
N PRO A 18 10.45 -0.98 4.00
CA PRO A 18 10.00 -1.61 2.77
C PRO A 18 9.93 -0.57 1.65
N ALA A 19 10.27 -0.98 0.43
CA ALA A 19 10.17 -0.09 -0.71
C ALA A 19 8.70 0.34 -0.94
N PRO A 20 8.46 1.56 -1.46
CA PRO A 20 7.13 1.96 -1.89
C PRO A 20 6.53 0.93 -2.86
N THR A 21 5.32 0.47 -2.56
CA THR A 21 4.64 -0.58 -3.33
C THR A 21 3.49 0.03 -4.11
N ARG A 22 3.36 -0.31 -5.39
CA ARG A 22 2.23 0.13 -6.23
C ARG A 22 1.26 -1.03 -6.40
N ILE A 23 -0.02 -0.75 -6.21
CA ILE A 23 -1.09 -1.73 -6.37
C ILE A 23 -2.19 -1.17 -7.27
N ALA A 24 -2.63 -1.98 -8.23
CA ALA A 24 -3.80 -1.68 -9.03
C ALA A 24 -5.05 -1.95 -8.20
N VAL A 25 -5.94 -0.96 -8.13
CA VAL A 25 -7.19 -1.03 -7.37
C VAL A 25 -8.34 -0.74 -8.33
N GLY A 26 -9.33 -1.62 -8.34
CA GLY A 26 -10.52 -1.53 -9.19
C GLY A 26 -11.78 -1.18 -8.40
N PRO A 27 -12.97 -1.38 -8.99
CA PRO A 27 -14.25 -1.11 -8.32
C PRO A 27 -14.57 -2.12 -7.20
N GLU A 28 -13.84 -3.22 -7.09
CA GLU A 28 -13.95 -4.22 -6.02
C GLU A 28 -12.99 -3.92 -4.86
N TRP A 29 -13.27 -4.51 -3.69
CA TRP A 29 -12.36 -4.43 -2.54
C TRP A 29 -11.12 -5.31 -2.77
N THR A 30 -9.96 -4.67 -2.86
CA THR A 30 -8.65 -5.32 -2.98
C THR A 30 -7.96 -5.37 -1.62
N ALA A 31 -7.67 -6.57 -1.12
CA ALA A 31 -6.92 -6.74 0.13
C ALA A 31 -5.44 -6.36 -0.03
N VAL A 32 -4.92 -5.60 0.95
CA VAL A 32 -3.51 -5.22 1.02
C VAL A 32 -2.76 -6.19 1.93
N ALA A 33 -1.63 -6.70 1.45
CA ALA A 33 -0.77 -7.61 2.21
C ALA A 33 -0.02 -6.85 3.34
N LEU A 34 -0.71 -6.61 4.46
CA LEU A 34 -0.17 -5.87 5.62
C LEU A 34 1.10 -6.49 6.22
N ARG A 35 1.30 -7.81 6.07
CA ARG A 35 2.51 -8.54 6.49
C ARG A 35 3.80 -7.79 6.16
N SER A 36 3.92 -7.29 4.93
CA SER A 36 5.13 -6.62 4.43
C SER A 36 5.37 -5.25 5.06
N PHE A 37 4.36 -4.68 5.72
CA PHE A 37 4.39 -3.35 6.34
C PHE A 37 4.33 -3.42 7.87
N ARG A 38 4.35 -4.61 8.49
CA ARG A 38 4.28 -4.72 9.96
C ARG A 38 5.51 -4.18 10.68
N THR A 39 6.63 -3.98 9.97
CA THR A 39 7.83 -3.39 10.54
C THR A 39 7.76 -1.86 10.64
N VAL A 40 6.85 -1.20 9.91
CA VAL A 40 6.79 0.28 9.81
C VAL A 40 5.74 0.87 10.74
N SER A 41 5.99 2.08 11.24
CA SER A 41 5.08 2.77 12.15
C SER A 41 3.87 3.34 11.41
N LEU A 42 4.10 3.92 10.23
CA LEU A 42 3.07 4.54 9.40
C LEU A 42 3.20 4.07 7.95
N LEU A 43 2.06 3.89 7.31
CA LEU A 43 1.95 3.60 5.89
C LEU A 43 1.12 4.72 5.25
N ARG A 44 1.74 5.47 4.34
CA ARG A 44 1.04 6.51 3.58
C ARG A 44 0.52 5.93 2.28
N LEU A 45 -0.76 6.14 2.01
CA LEU A 45 -1.45 5.74 0.79
C LEU A 45 -1.74 6.97 -0.05
N THR A 46 -1.25 6.99 -1.29
CA THR A 46 -1.53 8.05 -2.26
C THR A 46 -1.94 7.44 -3.58
N ALA A 47 -2.81 8.11 -4.32
CA ALA A 47 -3.25 7.65 -5.63
C ALA A 47 -3.57 8.84 -6.52
N ASP A 48 -3.51 8.63 -7.82
CA ASP A 48 -3.87 9.64 -8.82
C ASP A 48 -5.39 9.88 -8.92
N GLY A 49 -6.20 9.06 -8.20
CA GLY A 49 -7.66 9.17 -8.16
C GLY A 49 -8.23 8.99 -6.76
N ALA A 50 -9.52 9.30 -6.60
CA ALA A 50 -10.23 9.09 -5.34
C ALA A 50 -10.40 7.60 -5.05
N PHE A 51 -10.15 7.20 -3.81
CA PHE A 51 -10.27 5.82 -3.37
C PHE A 51 -10.87 5.73 -1.98
N SER A 52 -11.38 4.56 -1.64
CA SER A 52 -11.86 4.23 -0.32
C SER A 52 -10.93 3.18 0.29
N LEU A 53 -10.68 3.32 1.59
CA LEU A 53 -10.00 2.32 2.39
C LEU A 53 -10.95 1.76 3.43
N ARG A 54 -10.93 0.44 3.61
CA ARG A 54 -11.65 -0.27 4.65
C ARG A 54 -10.64 -0.82 5.64
N LEU A 55 -10.78 -0.43 6.89
CA LEU A 55 -9.93 -0.83 8.01
C LEU A 55 -10.68 -1.85 8.85
N ASP A 56 -10.04 -3.00 9.08
CA ASP A 56 -10.57 -4.09 9.91
C ASP A 56 -11.97 -4.58 9.49
N GLY A 57 -12.33 -4.42 8.21
CA GLY A 57 -13.62 -4.82 7.66
C GLY A 57 -14.80 -3.91 8.01
N GLU A 58 -14.63 -2.95 8.92
CA GLU A 58 -15.72 -2.13 9.44
C GLU A 58 -15.62 -0.66 9.03
N ARG A 59 -14.44 -0.05 9.20
CA ARG A 59 -14.29 1.39 9.04
C ARG A 59 -13.91 1.74 7.61
N VAL A 60 -14.87 2.30 6.88
CA VAL A 60 -14.65 2.82 5.52
C VAL A 60 -14.31 4.30 5.58
N GLN A 61 -13.16 4.69 5.01
CA GLN A 61 -12.75 6.08 4.86
C GLN A 61 -12.56 6.39 3.37
N ARG A 62 -13.19 7.48 2.92
CA ARG A 62 -12.97 8.01 1.57
C ARG A 62 -11.77 8.93 1.58
N VAL A 63 -10.92 8.77 0.57
CA VAL A 63 -9.66 9.48 0.43
C VAL A 63 -9.68 10.26 -0.88
N SER A 64 -9.47 11.57 -0.74
CA SER A 64 -9.30 12.47 -1.88
C SER A 64 -7.91 12.28 -2.49
N PRO A 65 -7.78 12.36 -3.82
CA PRO A 65 -6.50 12.17 -4.52
C PRO A 65 -5.41 13.15 -4.06
N SER A 66 -5.81 14.37 -3.69
CA SER A 66 -4.90 15.43 -3.22
C SER A 66 -4.37 15.24 -1.79
N SER A 67 -5.08 14.51 -0.92
CA SER A 67 -4.71 14.37 0.49
C SER A 67 -3.91 13.10 0.77
N GLY A 68 -4.27 12.00 0.12
CA GLY A 68 -3.84 10.67 0.53
C GLY A 68 -4.37 10.29 1.93
N ALA A 69 -3.96 9.14 2.43
CA ALA A 69 -4.30 8.65 3.76
C ALA A 69 -3.07 8.10 4.46
N THR A 70 -3.09 8.09 5.79
CA THR A 70 -2.04 7.45 6.58
C THR A 70 -2.69 6.47 7.53
N VAL A 71 -2.12 5.27 7.61
CA VAL A 71 -2.61 4.20 8.49
C VAL A 71 -1.45 3.62 9.29
N ARG A 72 -1.77 3.00 10.43
CA ARG A 72 -0.80 2.28 11.27
C ARG A 72 -0.92 0.78 10.98
N PRO A 73 -0.08 0.20 10.09
CA PRO A 73 -0.23 -1.19 9.69
C PRO A 73 -0.07 -2.18 10.86
N LYS A 74 0.66 -1.80 11.91
CA LYS A 74 0.83 -2.62 13.13
C LYS A 74 -0.48 -2.83 13.91
N THR A 75 -1.38 -1.86 13.91
CA THR A 75 -2.64 -1.92 14.68
C THR A 75 -3.79 -2.52 13.88
N LEU A 76 -3.60 -2.73 12.57
CA LEU A 76 -4.63 -3.24 11.67
C LEU A 76 -4.55 -4.77 11.52
N LYS A 77 -5.72 -5.41 11.56
CA LYS A 77 -5.94 -6.81 11.17
C LYS A 77 -6.11 -6.91 9.67
N SER A 78 -6.90 -6.02 9.06
CA SER A 78 -7.10 -5.98 7.61
C SER A 78 -7.09 -4.55 7.06
N LEU A 79 -6.64 -4.42 5.82
CA LEU A 79 -6.70 -3.19 5.04
C LEU A 79 -7.11 -3.56 3.63
N GLU A 80 -8.18 -2.96 3.16
CA GLU A 80 -8.68 -3.16 1.81
C GLU A 80 -8.89 -1.83 1.14
N LEU A 81 -8.68 -1.79 -0.17
CA LEU A 81 -8.81 -0.59 -0.98
C LEU A 81 -9.81 -0.79 -2.09
N ARG A 82 -10.50 0.27 -2.44
CA ARG A 82 -11.47 0.29 -3.53
C ARG A 82 -11.34 1.60 -4.29
N ALA A 83 -11.31 1.54 -5.60
CA ALA A 83 -11.30 2.73 -6.42
C ALA A 83 -12.69 3.36 -6.45
N GLY A 84 -12.75 4.69 -6.35
CA GLY A 84 -14.02 5.40 -6.46
C GLY A 84 -14.51 5.51 -7.90
N ARG A 85 -13.59 5.64 -8.87
CA ARG A 85 -13.93 5.78 -10.30
C ARG A 85 -12.82 5.22 -11.18
N GLY A 86 -13.13 4.17 -11.94
CA GLY A 86 -12.17 3.48 -12.82
C GLY A 86 -11.04 2.78 -12.05
N PRO A 87 -10.21 1.99 -12.74
CA PRO A 87 -9.00 1.44 -12.14
C PRO A 87 -8.00 2.55 -11.85
N ILE A 88 -7.39 2.51 -10.67
CA ILE A 88 -6.35 3.46 -10.24
C ILE A 88 -5.14 2.71 -9.70
N THR A 89 -4.00 3.39 -9.62
CA THR A 89 -2.84 2.87 -8.91
C THR A 89 -2.73 3.55 -7.54
N VAL A 90 -2.76 2.76 -6.47
CA VAL A 90 -2.45 3.25 -5.13
C VAL A 90 -1.00 2.93 -4.81
N THR A 91 -0.25 3.96 -4.44
CA THR A 91 1.13 3.84 -3.93
C THR A 91 1.08 3.78 -2.41
N LEU A 92 1.59 2.68 -1.87
CA LEU A 92 1.80 2.43 -0.44
C LEU A 92 3.25 2.81 -0.13
N THR A 93 3.45 3.93 0.56
CA THR A 93 4.76 4.46 0.94
C THR A 93 4.97 4.27 2.43
N PRO A 94 5.84 3.32 2.83
CA PRO A 94 6.25 3.18 4.21
C PRO A 94 6.93 4.43 4.73
N ARG A 95 6.61 4.80 5.96
CA ARG A 95 7.27 5.89 6.68
C ARG A 95 7.89 5.29 7.95
N GLY A 96 9.23 5.30 7.99
CA GLY A 96 9.99 5.15 9.23
C GLY A 96 9.91 6.45 10.01
N GLU A 97 9.92 6.34 11.34
CA GLU A 97 10.09 7.48 12.24
C GLU A 97 11.54 7.98 12.17
#